data_AF-A0A2M7BGL4-F1
#
_entry.id   AF-A0A2M7BGL4-F1
#
_cell.length_a   1.000
_cell.length_b   1.000
_cell.length_c   1.000
_cell.angle_alpha   90.00
_cell.angle_beta   90.00
_cell.angle_gamma   90.00
#
_symmetry.space_group_name_H-M   'P 1'
#
loop_
_entity.id
_entity.type
_entity.pdbx_description
1 polymer ?
#
loop_
_entity_poly.entity_id
_entity_poly.type
_entity_poly.pdbx_seq_one_letter_code
_entity_poly.pdbx_strand_id
1 'polypeptide(L)'
;MARKLSRRGMIGADGPGGRLWPGAFILLLLFLPPAVLATSPAWGAELRIPDLKGRSGQEVRVPLVIDQTANLAGVKLILHYDKELLTFKEGNKSPATQSLMHIINDKTPGKLIIVMAGARGIQGKEMTILTLTFAIKKGLTGNYTTAIEAPEVQLMGDDLKEIECKVKPGMLVILP
;
A
#
# COMPACT_ATOMS: atom_id res chain seq x y z
N MET A 1 18.78 39.24 -0.96
CA MET A 1 18.17 40.02 0.13
C MET A 1 18.62 39.38 1.45
N ALA A 2 19.64 39.95 2.09
CA ALA A 2 20.29 39.37 3.27
C ALA A 2 19.65 39.90 4.57
N ARG A 3 19.38 39.03 5.56
CA ARG A 3 19.10 39.45 6.94
C ARG A 3 20.04 38.73 7.90
N LYS A 4 20.80 39.55 8.61
CA LYS A 4 21.78 39.26 9.66
C LYS A 4 21.19 39.77 10.98
N LEU A 5 20.95 38.89 11.95
CA LEU A 5 20.65 39.18 13.37
C LEU A 5 21.15 37.93 14.15
N SER A 6 22.24 37.90 14.93
CA SER A 6 22.71 38.75 16.04
C SER A 6 21.86 38.67 17.32
N ARG A 7 22.33 37.87 18.28
CA ARG A 7 22.59 38.13 19.73
C ARG A 7 22.34 36.83 20.53
N ARG A 8 23.27 36.25 21.30
CA ARG A 8 24.07 36.69 22.49
C ARG A 8 23.38 36.35 23.82
N GLY A 9 24.05 35.51 24.64
CA GLY A 9 23.92 35.35 26.11
C GLY A 9 22.78 34.44 26.62
N MET A 10 22.89 33.71 27.73
CA MET A 10 23.73 33.85 28.93
C MET A 10 24.01 32.51 29.60
N ILE A 11 25.13 32.49 30.32
CA ILE A 11 25.64 31.50 31.25
C ILE A 11 24.80 31.53 32.54
N GLY A 12 24.45 30.36 33.08
CA GLY A 12 23.89 30.19 34.42
C GLY A 12 24.55 28.98 35.08
N ALA A 13 25.49 29.25 35.97
CA ALA A 13 26.20 28.28 36.80
C ALA A 13 25.58 28.22 38.20
N ASP A 14 25.89 27.11 38.87
CA ASP A 14 25.96 26.89 40.32
C ASP A 14 24.71 26.59 41.16
N GLY A 15 24.82 25.44 41.84
CA GLY A 15 24.17 25.17 43.12
C GLY A 15 24.28 23.70 43.56
N PRO A 16 25.33 23.31 44.31
CA PRO A 16 25.36 22.04 45.03
C PRO A 16 24.77 22.22 46.43
N GLY A 17 23.73 21.45 46.75
CA GLY A 17 23.08 21.50 48.07
C GLY A 17 22.73 20.10 48.56
N GLY A 18 23.66 19.47 49.28
CA GLY A 18 23.42 18.23 50.00
C GLY A 18 22.52 18.44 51.23
N ARG A 19 21.54 17.55 51.41
CA ARG A 19 20.96 17.23 52.72
C ARG A 19 20.70 15.73 52.77
N LEU A 20 21.53 15.03 53.54
CA LEU A 20 21.24 13.71 54.07
C LEU A 20 20.16 13.85 55.16
N TRP A 21 19.09 13.06 55.08
CA TRP A 21 18.26 12.71 56.24
C TRP A 21 17.99 11.20 56.24
N PRO A 22 18.29 10.50 57.36
CA PRO A 22 18.11 9.06 57.49
C PRO A 22 16.68 8.79 57.96
N GLY A 23 15.83 8.32 57.05
CA GLY A 23 14.46 7.92 57.37
C GLY A 23 14.12 6.67 56.58
N ALA A 24 14.23 5.52 57.24
CA ALA A 24 13.85 4.23 56.72
C ALA A 24 12.36 4.23 56.33
N PHE A 25 12.08 4.32 55.04
CA PHE A 25 10.82 3.89 54.46
C PHE A 25 11.12 2.67 53.59
N ILE A 26 10.77 1.50 54.13
CA ILE A 26 10.71 0.24 53.39
C ILE A 26 9.61 0.42 52.33
N LEU A 27 10.01 0.84 51.14
CA LEU A 27 9.16 0.83 49.96
C LEU A 27 9.33 -0.54 49.31
N LEU A 28 8.33 -1.39 49.52
CA LEU A 28 8.17 -2.70 48.89
C LEU A 28 8.25 -2.51 47.36
N LEU A 29 9.43 -2.78 46.79
CA LEU A 29 9.63 -2.94 45.34
C LEU A 29 8.88 -4.19 44.90
N LEU A 30 7.58 -4.01 44.63
CA LEU A 30 6.80 -4.96 43.83
C LEU A 30 7.50 -5.06 42.47
N PHE A 31 8.26 -6.14 42.31
CA PHE A 31 8.79 -6.63 41.04
C PHE A 31 7.59 -6.96 40.15
N LEU A 32 6.96 -5.94 39.56
CA LEU A 32 5.98 -6.13 38.52
C LEU A 32 6.78 -6.61 37.30
N PRO A 33 6.58 -7.85 36.81
CA PRO A 33 7.18 -8.23 35.54
C PRO A 33 6.71 -7.22 34.50
N PRO A 34 7.60 -6.66 33.66
CA PRO A 34 7.19 -5.76 32.59
C PRO A 34 6.15 -6.51 31.77
N ALA A 35 4.90 -6.07 31.86
CA ALA A 35 3.84 -6.53 30.99
C ALA A 35 4.30 -6.17 29.58
N VAL A 36 4.87 -7.16 28.89
CA VAL A 36 5.19 -7.06 27.47
C VAL A 36 3.86 -6.87 26.78
N LEU A 37 3.49 -5.60 26.57
CA LEU A 37 2.38 -5.22 25.73
C LEU A 37 2.75 -5.73 24.34
N ALA A 38 2.27 -6.93 24.02
CA ALA A 38 2.33 -7.50 22.70
C ALA A 38 1.55 -6.54 21.80
N THR A 39 2.28 -5.61 21.17
CA THR A 39 1.76 -4.88 20.03
C THR A 39 1.60 -5.94 18.95
N SER A 40 0.37 -6.42 18.75
CA SER A 40 0.05 -7.18 17.55
C SER A 40 0.57 -6.36 16.37
N PRO A 41 1.39 -6.93 15.47
CA PRO A 41 1.71 -6.24 14.24
C PRO A 41 0.36 -5.91 13.61
N ALA A 42 0.02 -4.62 13.57
CA ALA A 42 -1.11 -4.19 12.78
C ALA A 42 -0.74 -4.56 11.36
N TRP A 43 -1.36 -5.62 10.84
CA TRP A 43 -1.16 -6.03 9.46
C TRP A 43 -1.35 -4.80 8.59
N GLY A 44 -0.42 -4.57 7.65
CA GLY A 44 -0.47 -3.43 6.75
C GLY A 44 -1.64 -3.52 5.78
N ALA A 45 -1.40 -3.30 4.49
CA ALA A 45 -2.44 -3.36 3.47
C ALA A 45 -2.62 -4.78 2.92
N GLU A 46 -3.79 -5.08 2.34
CA GLU A 46 -3.99 -6.22 1.45
C GLU A 46 -4.45 -5.73 0.08
N LEU A 47 -3.70 -6.07 -0.97
CA LEU A 47 -4.10 -5.89 -2.36
C LEU A 47 -4.86 -7.14 -2.82
N ARG A 48 -6.10 -6.94 -3.26
CA ARG A 48 -6.99 -8.00 -3.74
C ARG A 48 -7.35 -7.77 -5.19
N ILE A 49 -7.33 -8.85 -5.96
CA ILE A 49 -7.93 -8.94 -7.27
C ILE A 49 -9.15 -9.85 -7.10
N PRO A 50 -10.39 -9.40 -7.38
CA PRO A 50 -11.56 -10.25 -7.20
C PRO A 50 -11.62 -11.33 -8.28
N ASP A 51 -12.31 -12.42 -7.96
CA ASP A 51 -12.67 -13.43 -8.94
C ASP A 51 -13.68 -12.86 -9.95
N LEU A 52 -13.47 -13.17 -11.22
CA LEU A 52 -14.25 -12.62 -12.32
C LEU A 52 -14.66 -13.72 -13.29
N LYS A 53 -15.70 -13.42 -14.07
CA LYS A 53 -16.16 -14.25 -15.18
C LYS A 53 -16.28 -13.39 -16.43
N GLY A 54 -15.87 -13.92 -17.57
CA GLY A 54 -16.02 -13.27 -18.87
C GLY A 54 -16.32 -14.29 -19.96
N ARG A 55 -16.66 -13.80 -21.15
CA ARG A 55 -16.85 -14.64 -22.34
C ARG A 55 -15.82 -14.31 -23.40
N SER A 56 -15.51 -15.30 -24.22
CA SER A 56 -14.74 -15.17 -25.47
C SER A 56 -15.15 -13.92 -26.24
N GLY A 57 -14.19 -13.05 -26.54
CA GLY A 57 -14.42 -11.84 -27.31
C GLY A 57 -15.03 -10.64 -26.58
N GLN A 58 -15.33 -10.75 -25.29
CA GLN A 58 -15.79 -9.63 -24.48
C GLN A 58 -14.62 -8.85 -23.86
N GLU A 59 -14.92 -7.67 -23.33
CA GLU A 59 -14.02 -6.98 -22.42
C GLU A 59 -14.39 -7.28 -20.97
N VAL A 60 -13.37 -7.42 -20.12
CA VAL A 60 -13.52 -7.60 -18.68
C VAL A 60 -12.80 -6.48 -17.94
N ARG A 61 -13.46 -5.96 -16.89
CA ARG A 61 -12.91 -4.93 -16.02
C ARG A 61 -12.45 -5.56 -14.71
N VAL A 62 -11.17 -5.41 -14.42
CA VAL A 62 -10.48 -5.99 -13.27
C VAL A 62 -10.15 -4.88 -12.28
N PRO A 63 -10.94 -4.71 -11.21
CA PRO A 63 -10.62 -3.73 -10.18
C PRO A 63 -9.49 -4.27 -9.27
N LEU A 64 -8.50 -3.43 -9.02
CA LEU A 64 -7.46 -3.65 -8.02
C LEU A 64 -7.93 -3.00 -6.72
N VAL A 65 -8.24 -3.80 -5.70
CA VAL A 65 -8.85 -3.33 -4.44
C VAL A 65 -7.81 -3.40 -3.33
N ILE A 66 -7.69 -2.33 -2.54
CA ILE A 66 -6.88 -2.35 -1.32
C ILE A 66 -7.81 -2.27 -0.10
N ASP A 67 -7.67 -3.22 0.83
CA ASP A 67 -8.55 -3.28 2.00
C ASP A 67 -8.28 -2.16 3.02
N GLN A 68 -7.07 -1.96 3.52
CA GLN A 68 -6.82 -0.94 4.55
C GLN A 68 -5.57 -0.14 4.26
N THR A 69 -5.71 1.18 4.10
CA THR A 69 -4.57 2.11 4.06
C THR A 69 -4.90 3.40 4.82
N ALA A 70 -3.94 3.87 5.63
CA ALA A 70 -4.11 5.10 6.38
C ALA A 70 -3.52 6.32 5.67
N ASN A 71 -2.52 6.17 4.80
CA ASN A 71 -1.82 7.29 4.13
C ASN A 71 -1.19 6.89 2.78
N LEU A 72 -1.85 6.08 1.95
CA LEU A 72 -1.26 5.60 0.70
C LEU A 72 -0.93 6.76 -0.26
N ALA A 73 0.34 6.98 -0.57
CA ALA A 73 0.78 8.04 -1.47
C ALA A 73 1.57 7.52 -2.66
N GLY A 74 2.17 6.34 -2.56
CA GLY A 74 2.92 5.68 -3.63
C GLY A 74 2.48 4.24 -3.84
N VAL A 75 2.39 3.82 -5.09
CA VAL A 75 2.08 2.45 -5.51
C VAL A 75 3.01 2.07 -6.65
N LYS A 76 3.68 0.92 -6.55
CA LYS A 76 4.33 0.25 -7.67
C LYS A 76 3.86 -1.19 -7.72
N LEU A 77 3.31 -1.59 -8.87
CA LEU A 77 2.85 -2.95 -9.12
C LEU A 77 3.54 -3.47 -10.38
N ILE A 78 4.00 -4.72 -10.31
CA ILE A 78 4.27 -5.51 -11.51
C ILE A 78 3.18 -6.57 -11.57
N LEU A 79 2.39 -6.55 -12.63
CA LEU A 79 1.33 -7.53 -12.87
C LEU A 79 1.70 -8.47 -14.02
N HIS A 80 1.37 -9.74 -13.88
CA HIS A 80 1.41 -10.73 -14.94
C HIS A 80 0.00 -11.19 -15.32
N TYR A 81 -0.22 -11.41 -16.61
CA TYR A 81 -1.48 -11.95 -17.16
C TYR A 81 -1.19 -12.88 -18.34
N ASP A 82 -2.10 -13.80 -18.62
CA ASP A 82 -1.99 -14.67 -19.79
C ASP A 82 -2.27 -13.90 -21.08
N LYS A 83 -1.21 -13.55 -21.81
CA LYS A 83 -1.26 -12.84 -23.09
C LYS A 83 -1.91 -13.64 -24.23
N GLU A 84 -2.00 -14.97 -24.09
CA GLU A 84 -2.64 -15.83 -25.08
C GLU A 84 -4.17 -15.78 -24.95
N LEU A 85 -4.68 -15.37 -23.79
CA LEU A 85 -6.11 -15.27 -23.48
C LEU A 85 -6.60 -13.81 -23.35
N LEU A 86 -5.74 -12.90 -22.91
CA LEU A 86 -6.09 -11.52 -22.59
C LEU A 86 -5.20 -10.52 -23.34
N THR A 87 -5.79 -9.41 -23.75
CA THR A 87 -5.09 -8.24 -24.28
C THR A 87 -5.43 -7.03 -23.44
N PHE A 88 -4.44 -6.43 -22.79
CA PHE A 88 -4.64 -5.18 -22.06
C PHE A 88 -5.12 -4.06 -22.99
N LYS A 89 -6.06 -3.24 -22.53
CA LYS A 89 -6.62 -2.10 -23.27
C LYS A 89 -6.31 -0.78 -22.61
N GLU A 90 -6.63 -0.67 -21.34
CA GLU A 90 -6.47 0.58 -20.58
C GLU A 90 -6.52 0.30 -19.08
N GLY A 91 -6.03 1.25 -18.29
CA GLY A 91 -6.23 1.26 -16.84
C GLY A 91 -6.71 2.63 -16.41
N ASN A 92 -7.77 2.68 -15.62
CA ASN A 92 -8.40 3.91 -15.18
C ASN A 92 -8.37 4.01 -13.65
N LYS A 93 -7.99 5.19 -13.15
CA LYS A 93 -8.04 5.50 -11.72
C LYS A 93 -9.48 5.47 -11.22
N SER A 94 -9.64 5.04 -9.98
CA SER A 94 -10.91 5.17 -9.27
C SER A 94 -11.14 6.62 -8.80
N PRO A 95 -12.37 6.97 -8.37
CA PRO A 95 -12.63 8.25 -7.70
C PRO A 95 -11.72 8.48 -6.48
N ALA A 96 -11.41 7.42 -5.72
CA ALA A 96 -10.60 7.50 -4.51
C ALA A 96 -9.10 7.79 -4.78
N THR A 97 -8.63 7.56 -6.01
CA THR A 97 -7.23 7.75 -6.41
C THR A 97 -7.03 8.91 -7.38
N GLN A 98 -8.04 9.76 -7.60
CA GLN A 98 -7.94 10.85 -8.58
C GLN A 98 -6.78 11.82 -8.30
N SER A 99 -6.43 12.03 -7.02
CA SER A 99 -5.29 12.85 -6.60
C SER A 99 -3.91 12.26 -6.94
N LEU A 100 -3.82 10.97 -7.24
CA LEU A 100 -2.57 10.30 -7.59
C LEU A 100 -2.33 10.41 -9.10
N MET A 101 -1.14 10.83 -9.52
CA MET A 101 -0.68 10.62 -10.89
C MET A 101 -0.46 9.12 -11.10
N HIS A 102 -0.77 8.60 -12.29
CA HIS A 102 -0.52 7.20 -12.61
C HIS A 102 0.15 7.06 -13.98
N ILE A 103 1.02 6.07 -14.10
CA ILE A 103 1.68 5.66 -15.33
C ILE A 103 1.52 4.14 -15.43
N ILE A 104 1.09 3.66 -16.60
CA ILE A 104 1.03 2.25 -16.91
C ILE A 104 1.96 2.00 -18.08
N ASN A 105 2.91 1.09 -17.90
CA ASN A 105 3.80 0.61 -18.95
C ASN A 105 3.38 -0.81 -19.34
N ASP A 106 2.86 -0.93 -20.56
CA ASP A 106 2.34 -2.13 -21.19
C ASP A 106 3.17 -2.56 -22.41
N LYS A 107 4.42 -2.11 -22.51
CA LYS A 107 5.33 -2.41 -23.64
C LYS A 107 5.64 -3.90 -23.83
N THR A 108 5.35 -4.74 -22.83
CA THR A 108 5.60 -6.19 -22.88
C THR A 108 4.28 -6.94 -22.68
N PRO A 109 3.73 -7.61 -23.72
CA PRO A 109 2.52 -8.40 -23.58
C PRO A 109 2.65 -9.45 -22.46
N GLY A 110 1.61 -9.56 -21.63
CA GLY A 110 1.59 -10.41 -20.45
C GLY A 110 2.21 -9.79 -19.20
N LYS A 111 2.73 -8.56 -19.27
CA LYS A 111 3.31 -7.82 -18.14
C LYS A 111 2.84 -6.37 -18.13
N LEU A 112 2.39 -5.88 -16.98
CA LEU A 112 2.12 -4.47 -16.73
C LEU A 112 3.02 -3.97 -15.62
N ILE A 113 3.60 -2.79 -15.79
CA ILE A 113 4.25 -2.06 -14.70
C ILE A 113 3.42 -0.81 -14.44
N ILE A 114 2.85 -0.72 -13.24
CA ILE A 114 1.95 0.36 -12.84
C ILE A 114 2.65 1.13 -11.74
N VAL A 115 2.73 2.45 -11.89
CA VAL A 115 3.23 3.35 -10.86
C VAL A 115 2.17 4.41 -10.60
N MET A 116 1.83 4.63 -9.33
CA MET A 116 0.98 5.73 -8.89
C MET A 116 1.69 6.54 -7.81
N ALA A 117 1.58 7.86 -7.84
CA ALA A 117 2.19 8.74 -6.85
C ALA A 117 1.37 10.01 -6.63
N GLY A 118 1.30 10.49 -5.40
CA GLY A 118 0.65 11.75 -5.05
C GLY A 118 1.37 12.47 -3.90
N ALA A 119 1.18 13.79 -3.82
CA ALA A 119 1.77 14.61 -2.76
C ALA A 119 1.06 14.49 -1.41
N ARG A 120 -0.15 13.90 -1.39
CA ARG A 120 -0.94 13.67 -0.18
C ARG A 120 -1.40 12.22 -0.18
N GLY A 121 -1.28 11.55 0.97
CA GLY A 121 -1.81 10.21 1.15
C GLY A 121 -3.32 10.17 0.95
N ILE A 122 -3.81 9.04 0.44
CA ILE A 122 -5.22 8.68 0.47
C ILE A 122 -5.44 7.62 1.56
N GLN A 123 -6.65 7.59 2.08
CA GLN A 123 -7.06 6.64 3.11
C GLN A 123 -8.42 6.07 2.77
N GLY A 124 -8.66 4.82 3.15
CA GLY A 124 -9.91 4.17 2.85
C GLY A 124 -9.93 2.71 3.28
N LYS A 125 -11.14 2.16 3.29
CA LYS A 125 -11.38 0.74 3.42
C LYS A 125 -11.96 0.15 2.13
N GLU A 126 -11.53 -1.05 1.74
CA GLU A 126 -11.95 -1.75 0.52
C GLU A 126 -11.98 -0.85 -0.73
N MET A 127 -10.95 -0.02 -0.89
CA MET A 127 -10.91 0.98 -1.94
C MET A 127 -10.36 0.40 -3.24
N THR A 128 -11.09 0.54 -4.35
CA THR A 128 -10.50 0.30 -5.68
C THR A 128 -9.45 1.38 -5.93
N ILE A 129 -8.23 1.00 -6.31
CA ILE A 129 -7.17 1.96 -6.67
C ILE A 129 -7.04 2.14 -8.18
N LEU A 130 -7.34 1.10 -8.95
CA LEU A 130 -7.23 1.12 -10.40
C LEU A 130 -8.16 0.05 -10.98
N THR A 131 -8.81 0.34 -12.10
CA THR A 131 -9.58 -0.63 -12.86
C THR A 131 -8.89 -0.87 -14.19
N LEU A 132 -8.46 -2.11 -14.43
CA LEU A 132 -7.83 -2.53 -15.68
C LEU A 132 -8.89 -3.10 -16.63
N THR A 133 -8.88 -2.69 -17.88
CA THR A 133 -9.72 -3.27 -18.93
C THR A 133 -8.89 -4.22 -19.78
N PHE A 134 -9.34 -5.47 -19.92
CA PHE A 134 -8.76 -6.46 -20.81
C PHE A 134 -9.79 -6.91 -21.84
N ALA A 135 -9.38 -7.04 -23.10
CA ALA A 135 -10.14 -7.80 -24.09
C ALA A 135 -9.80 -9.28 -23.99
N ILE A 136 -10.81 -10.13 -23.92
CA ILE A 136 -10.69 -11.58 -23.95
C ILE A 136 -10.58 -12.04 -25.40
N LYS A 137 -9.65 -12.95 -25.69
CA LYS A 137 -9.46 -13.54 -27.02
C LYS A 137 -10.78 -14.07 -27.57
N LYS A 138 -11.04 -13.78 -28.84
CA LYS A 138 -12.21 -14.27 -29.58
C LYS A 138 -11.99 -15.72 -30.04
N GLY A 139 -13.08 -16.47 -30.17
CA GLY A 139 -13.06 -17.81 -30.77
C GLY A 139 -12.54 -18.92 -29.86
N LEU A 140 -12.50 -18.70 -28.54
CA LEU A 140 -12.23 -19.76 -27.57
C LEU A 140 -13.37 -20.79 -27.57
N THR A 141 -13.05 -22.08 -27.74
CA THR A 141 -14.02 -23.17 -27.87
C THR A 141 -14.26 -23.95 -26.57
N GLY A 142 -13.62 -23.56 -25.47
CA GLY A 142 -13.69 -24.24 -24.17
C GLY A 142 -13.63 -23.26 -23.00
N ASN A 143 -13.75 -23.80 -21.79
CA ASN A 143 -13.59 -23.00 -20.57
C ASN A 143 -12.11 -22.86 -20.23
N TYR A 144 -11.66 -21.63 -20.02
CA TYR A 144 -10.30 -21.33 -19.59
C TYR A 144 -10.32 -20.68 -18.22
N THR A 145 -9.30 -20.94 -17.41
CA THR A 145 -9.10 -20.26 -16.14
C THR A 145 -7.70 -19.67 -16.14
N THR A 146 -7.60 -18.36 -15.91
CA THR A 146 -6.33 -17.65 -15.80
C THR A 146 -6.32 -16.77 -14.56
N ALA A 147 -5.16 -16.53 -14.00
CA ALA A 147 -4.97 -15.55 -12.92
C ALA A 147 -4.42 -14.23 -13.47
N ILE A 148 -4.65 -13.15 -12.74
CA ILE A 148 -3.84 -11.94 -12.83
C ILE A 148 -3.03 -11.90 -11.53
N GLU A 149 -1.71 -11.98 -11.68
CA GLU A 149 -0.79 -12.09 -10.55
C GLU A 149 -0.06 -10.78 -10.34
N ALA A 150 0.27 -10.45 -9.09
CA ALA A 150 1.09 -9.29 -8.74
C ALA A 150 2.38 -9.77 -8.04
N PRO A 151 3.38 -10.28 -8.79
CA PRO A 151 4.63 -10.77 -8.21
C PRO A 151 5.43 -9.70 -7.45
N GLU A 152 5.20 -8.42 -7.74
CA GLU A 152 5.83 -7.31 -7.01
C GLU A 152 4.79 -6.26 -6.67
N VAL A 153 4.71 -5.92 -5.38
CA VAL A 153 3.87 -4.86 -4.85
C VAL A 153 4.69 -4.05 -3.86
N GLN A 154 4.79 -2.75 -4.09
CA GLN A 154 5.39 -1.80 -3.17
C GLN A 154 4.38 -0.68 -2.94
N LEU A 155 4.04 -0.46 -1.67
CA LEU A 155 3.16 0.61 -1.24
C LEU A 155 3.96 1.57 -0.35
N MET A 156 3.74 2.86 -0.51
CA MET A 156 4.43 3.89 0.28
C MET A 156 3.43 4.89 0.84
N GLY A 157 3.69 5.32 2.08
CA GLY A 157 3.03 6.45 2.72
C GLY A 157 3.47 7.80 2.14
N ASP A 158 2.75 8.87 2.47
CA ASP A 158 3.19 10.25 2.19
C ASP A 158 4.40 10.68 3.02
N ASP A 159 4.69 9.96 4.11
CA ASP A 159 5.91 10.05 4.90
C ASP A 159 7.08 9.24 4.32
N LEU A 160 6.90 8.69 3.10
CA LEU A 160 7.85 7.83 2.39
C LEU A 160 8.19 6.52 3.11
N LYS A 161 7.42 6.12 4.12
CA LYS A 161 7.57 4.79 4.73
C LYS A 161 6.87 3.74 3.90
N GLU A 162 7.50 2.59 3.78
CA GLU A 162 6.89 1.43 3.15
C GLU A 162 5.70 0.93 3.97
N ILE A 163 4.62 0.56 3.27
CA ILE A 163 3.44 -0.06 3.84
C ILE A 163 3.51 -1.54 3.46
N GLU A 164 3.68 -2.41 4.45
CA GLU A 164 3.66 -3.87 4.24
C GLU A 164 2.36 -4.26 3.52
N CYS A 165 2.46 -5.05 2.46
CA CYS A 165 1.31 -5.43 1.65
C CYS A 165 1.28 -6.94 1.38
N LYS A 166 0.12 -7.55 1.65
CA LYS A 166 -0.18 -8.92 1.20
C LYS A 166 -0.95 -8.88 -0.12
N VAL A 167 -0.67 -9.83 -1.01
CA VAL A 167 -1.38 -9.96 -2.28
C VAL A 167 -2.31 -11.16 -2.23
N LYS A 168 -3.56 -10.94 -2.57
CA LYS A 168 -4.55 -11.98 -2.82
C LYS A 168 -4.93 -11.98 -4.31
N PRO A 169 -4.38 -12.92 -5.10
CA PRO A 169 -4.71 -13.02 -6.51
C PRO A 169 -6.16 -13.45 -6.70
N GLY A 170 -6.74 -13.05 -7.84
CA GLY A 170 -8.08 -13.42 -8.27
C GLY A 170 -8.04 -14.26 -9.53
N MET A 171 -9.04 -15.13 -9.68
CA MET A 171 -9.18 -15.99 -10.84
C MET A 171 -10.18 -15.41 -11.84
N LEU A 172 -9.82 -15.43 -13.13
CA LEU A 172 -10.71 -15.12 -14.23
C LEU A 172 -11.12 -16.41 -14.94
N VAL A 173 -12.41 -16.74 -14.86
CA VAL A 173 -13.00 -17.85 -15.62
C VAL A 173 -13.55 -17.30 -16.94
N ILE A 174 -13.04 -17.82 -18.04
CA ILE A 174 -13.45 -17.46 -19.40
C ILE A 174 -14.31 -18.57 -19.96
N LEU A 175 -15.54 -18.21 -20.30
CA LEU A 175 -16.50 -19.07 -20.98
C LEU A 175 -16.37 -18.89 -22.50
N PRO A 176 -16.75 -19.90 -23.30
CA PRO A 176 -16.78 -19.80 -24.76
C PRO A 176 -17.72 -18.69 -25.27
#